data_AF-A0A6B9Y4E1-F1
#
_entry.id   AF-A0A6B9Y4E1-F1
#
_cell.length_a   1.000
_cell.length_b   1.000
_cell.length_c   1.000
_cell.angle_alpha   90.00
_cell.angle_beta   90.00
_cell.angle_gamma   90.00
#
_symmetry.space_group_name_H-M   'P 1'
#
loop_
_entity.id
_entity.type
_entity.pdbx_description
1 polymer ?
#
loop_
_entity_poly.entity_id
_entity_poly.type
_entity_poly.pdbx_seq_one_letter_code
_entity_poly.pdbx_strand_id
1 'polypeptide(L)'
;MSTRNVRLVEDVYERIKSETRPDETFSETVDRLIEGRSLLDPAGILTDEEADEFRRAITESNEADTGTPNDFDRIPEVEVREY
;
A
#
# COMPACT_ATOMS: atom_id res chain seq x y z
N MET A 1 -13.01 -5.42 -13.57
CA MET A 1 -12.37 -4.99 -12.32
C MET A 1 -12.25 -3.47 -12.35
N SER A 2 -12.60 -2.77 -11.27
CA SER A 2 -12.42 -1.31 -11.20
C SER A 2 -11.03 -1.03 -10.66
N THR A 3 -10.19 -0.29 -11.39
CA THR A 3 -8.83 0.02 -10.95
C THR A 3 -8.84 1.17 -9.95
N ARG A 4 -8.03 1.07 -8.89
CA ARG A 4 -7.72 2.18 -7.98
C ARG A 4 -6.21 2.40 -7.95
N ASN A 5 -5.81 3.66 -7.87
CA ASN A 5 -4.40 4.04 -7.72
C ASN A 5 -4.09 4.17 -6.22
N VAL A 6 -2.97 3.59 -5.79
CA VAL A 6 -2.43 3.72 -4.43
C VAL A 6 -0.97 4.13 -4.53
N ARG A 7 -0.49 4.92 -3.57
CA ARG A 7 0.95 5.22 -3.45
C ARG A 7 1.60 4.18 -2.57
N LEU A 8 2.72 3.64 -3.03
CA LEU A 8 3.58 2.74 -2.26
C LEU A 8 4.90 3.44 -1.98
N VAL A 9 5.44 3.23 -0.79
CA VAL A 9 6.83 3.60 -0.51
C VAL A 9 7.76 2.66 -1.31
N GLU A 10 8.92 3.17 -1.71
CA GLU A 10 9.87 2.47 -2.59
C GLU A 10 10.19 1.05 -2.10
N ASP A 11 10.48 0.91 -0.81
CA ASP A 11 10.82 -0.38 -0.20
C ASP A 11 9.70 -1.42 -0.35
N VAL A 12 8.44 -0.98 -0.32
CA VAL A 12 7.27 -1.86 -0.49
C VAL A 12 7.10 -2.24 -1.95
N TYR A 13 7.29 -1.28 -2.87
CA TYR A 13 7.24 -1.55 -4.30
C TYR A 13 8.30 -2.58 -4.72
N GLU A 14 9.56 -2.37 -4.33
CA GLU A 14 10.66 -3.28 -4.68
C GLU A 14 10.48 -4.67 -4.06
N ARG A 15 9.91 -4.76 -2.85
CA ARG A 15 9.57 -6.04 -2.24
C ARG A 15 8.48 -6.80 -3.01
N ILE A 16 7.43 -6.12 -3.47
CA ILE A 16 6.37 -6.77 -4.26
C ILE A 16 6.94 -7.19 -5.63
N LYS A 17 7.76 -6.33 -6.23
CA LYS A 17 8.43 -6.59 -7.50
C LYS A 17 9.39 -7.79 -7.43
N SER A 18 10.16 -7.95 -6.34
CA SER A 18 11.05 -9.11 -6.17
C SER A 18 10.29 -10.43 -6.03
N GLU A 19 9.05 -10.37 -5.55
CA GLU A 19 8.18 -11.53 -5.39
C GLU A 19 7.40 -11.86 -6.68
N THR A 20 7.51 -11.01 -7.72
CA THR A 20 6.81 -11.19 -9.00
C THR A 20 7.45 -12.32 -9.82
N ARG A 21 6.63 -13.30 -10.18
CA ARG A 21 6.98 -14.42 -11.04
C ARG A 21 7.01 -13.98 -12.51
N PRO A 22 7.79 -14.67 -13.37
CA PRO A 22 7.90 -14.33 -14.79
C PRO A 22 6.58 -14.46 -15.56
N ASP A 23 5.63 -15.25 -15.05
CA ASP A 23 4.35 -15.54 -15.70
C ASP A 23 3.19 -14.70 -15.14
N GLU A 24 3.45 -13.78 -14.21
CA GLU A 24 2.42 -12.98 -13.53
C GLU A 24 2.67 -11.47 -13.68
N THR A 25 1.59 -10.70 -13.79
CA THR A 25 1.63 -9.23 -13.73
C THR A 25 1.73 -8.75 -12.30
N PHE A 26 2.18 -7.50 -12.10
CA PHE A 26 2.25 -6.89 -10.77
C PHE A 26 0.90 -6.91 -10.02
N SER A 27 -0.22 -6.73 -10.73
CA SER A 27 -1.56 -6.82 -10.12
C SER A 27 -1.88 -8.25 -9.67
N GLU A 28 -1.50 -9.26 -10.45
CA GLU A 28 -1.66 -10.67 -10.08
C GLU A 28 -0.72 -11.06 -8.92
N THR A 29 0.49 -10.50 -8.86
CA THR A 29 1.38 -10.63 -7.69
C THR A 29 0.71 -10.07 -6.45
N VAL A 30 0.18 -8.85 -6.54
CA VAL A 30 -0.52 -8.19 -5.42
C VAL A 30 -1.70 -9.03 -4.99
N ASP A 31 -2.56 -9.45 -5.93
CA ASP A 31 -3.70 -10.31 -5.66
C ASP A 31 -3.26 -11.61 -5.00
N ARG A 32 -2.22 -12.30 -5.48
CA ARG A 32 -1.68 -13.53 -4.86
C ARG A 32 -1.12 -13.31 -3.45
N LEU A 33 -0.42 -12.20 -3.22
CA LEU A 33 0.17 -11.88 -1.92
C LEU A 33 -0.90 -11.53 -0.88
N ILE A 34 -2.06 -11.03 -1.31
CA ILE A 34 -3.21 -10.72 -0.44
C ILE A 34 -4.29 -11.80 -0.45
N GLU A 35 -4.28 -12.71 -1.43
CA GLU A 35 -5.23 -13.80 -1.60
C GLU A 35 -5.12 -14.76 -0.42
N GLY A 36 -6.16 -14.78 0.41
CA GLY A 36 -6.25 -15.62 1.61
C GLY A 36 -6.00 -14.90 2.93
N ARG A 37 -5.75 -13.58 2.90
CA ARG A 37 -5.81 -12.72 4.09
C ARG A 37 -6.87 -11.67 3.83
N SER A 38 -8.11 -11.96 4.21
CA SER A 38 -9.07 -10.88 4.40
C SER A 38 -8.44 -9.89 5.39
N LEU A 39 -8.54 -8.58 5.13
CA LEU A 39 -8.24 -7.59 6.18
C LEU A 39 -9.17 -7.79 7.40
N LEU A 40 -10.24 -8.59 7.26
CA LEU A 40 -11.10 -9.07 8.32
C LEU A 40 -10.65 -10.40 8.94
N ASP A 41 -9.62 -11.08 8.43
CA ASP A 41 -9.07 -12.28 9.10
C ASP A 41 -8.40 -11.97 10.45
N PRO A 42 -7.75 -10.81 10.65
CA PRO A 42 -7.38 -10.38 11.99
C PRO A 42 -8.56 -9.82 12.81
N ALA A 43 -9.81 -9.84 12.31
CA ALA A 43 -10.95 -9.39 13.10
C ALA A 43 -11.09 -10.27 14.35
N GLY A 44 -11.03 -9.64 15.52
CA GLY A 44 -11.05 -10.31 16.82
C GLY A 44 -9.67 -10.59 17.44
N ILE A 45 -8.56 -10.19 16.80
CA ILE A 45 -7.23 -10.20 17.45
C ILE A 45 -7.11 -9.04 18.44
N LEU A 46 -7.64 -7.88 18.09
CA LEU A 46 -7.65 -6.69 18.93
C LEU A 46 -9.00 -6.60 19.65
N THR A 47 -8.95 -6.24 20.93
CA THR A 47 -10.13 -5.75 21.66
C THR A 47 -10.61 -4.43 21.06
N ASP A 48 -11.87 -4.05 21.33
CA ASP A 48 -12.42 -2.78 20.85
C ASP A 48 -11.55 -1.57 21.28
N GLU A 49 -10.96 -1.65 22.47
CA GLU A 49 -10.12 -0.60 23.06
C GLU A 49 -8.77 -0.50 22.35
N GLU A 50 -8.11 -1.63 22.07
CA GLU A 50 -6.87 -1.67 21.27
C GLU A 50 -7.12 -1.23 19.82
N ALA A 51 -8.28 -1.57 19.25
CA ALA A 51 -8.66 -1.13 17.92
C ALA A 51 -8.87 0.40 17.86
N ASP A 52 -9.45 0.99 18.89
CA ASP A 52 -9.64 2.43 18.99
C ASP A 52 -8.31 3.18 19.23
N GLU A 53 -7.39 2.62 20.00
CA GLU A 53 -6.03 3.15 20.13
C GLU A 53 -5.32 3.18 18.78
N PHE A 54 -5.37 2.07 18.04
CA PHE A 54 -4.73 1.97 16.72
C PHE A 54 -5.32 2.99 15.73
N ARG A 55 -6.65 3.20 15.74
CA ARG A 55 -7.30 4.22 14.93
C ARG A 55 -6.82 5.63 15.28
N ARG A 56 -6.67 5.95 16.56
CA ARG A 56 -6.18 7.27 17.01
C ARG A 56 -4.74 7.51 16.56
N ALA A 57 -3.86 6.53 16.69
CA ALA A 57 -2.48 6.63 16.25
C ALA A 57 -2.36 6.90 14.73
N ILE A 58 -3.20 6.24 13.91
CA ILE A 58 -3.27 6.49 12.47
C ILE A 58 -3.74 7.91 12.17
N THR A 59 -4.80 8.37 12.84
CA THR A 59 -5.31 9.74 12.67
C THR A 59 -4.27 10.78 13.05
N GLU A 60 -3.61 10.62 14.20
CA GLU A 60 -2.56 11.53 14.67
C GLU A 60 -1.37 11.57 13.70
N SER A 61 -0.95 10.41 13.17
CA SER A 61 0.11 10.36 12.16
C SER A 61 -0.26 11.08 10.86
N ASN A 62 -1.51 10.94 10.40
CA ASN A 62 -1.98 11.63 9.19
C ASN A 62 -2.15 13.14 9.39
N GLU A 63 -2.60 13.56 10.57
CA GLU A 63 -2.71 14.97 10.93
C GLU A 63 -1.33 15.62 11.06
N ALA A 64 -0.35 14.89 11.62
CA ALA A 64 1.04 15.33 11.69
C ALA A 64 1.68 15.47 10.29
N ASP A 65 1.24 14.69 9.31
CA ASP A 65 1.72 14.74 7.92
C ASP A 65 1.08 15.87 7.08
N THR A 66 0.13 16.62 7.63
CA THR A 66 -0.56 17.74 6.92
C THR A 66 0.28 19.04 6.86
N GLY A 67 1.59 18.96 7.17
CA GLY A 67 2.47 20.12 7.38
C GLY A 67 3.45 20.48 6.26
N THR A 68 3.51 19.73 5.15
CA THR A 68 4.44 20.05 4.04
C THR A 68 3.71 20.20 2.71
N PRO A 69 3.73 21.39 2.07
CA PRO A 69 3.31 21.54 0.69
C PRO A 69 4.12 20.58 -0.19
N ASN A 70 3.40 19.69 -0.88
CA ASN A 70 3.92 18.64 -1.75
C ASN A 70 5.03 19.13 -2.70
N ASP A 71 6.25 18.59 -2.55
CA ASP A 71 7.23 18.49 -3.66
C ASP A 71 6.84 17.35 -4.63
N PHE A 72 5.77 16.62 -4.33
CA PHE A 72 5.24 15.49 -5.11
C PHE A 72 4.56 15.87 -6.44
N ASP A 73 4.46 17.15 -6.77
CA ASP A 73 3.91 17.63 -8.04
C ASP A 73 4.96 17.63 -9.18
N ARG A 74 6.18 17.15 -8.90
CA ARG A 74 7.28 17.03 -9.87
C ARG A 74 7.78 15.60 -10.06
N ILE A 75 6.88 14.63 -10.26
CA ILE A 75 7.32 13.33 -10.77
C ILE A 75 7.44 13.45 -12.29
N PRO A 76 8.66 13.40 -12.88
CA PRO A 76 8.78 13.36 -14.33
C PRO A 76 8.18 12.04 -14.84
N GLU A 77 7.38 12.11 -15.91
CA GLU A 77 6.91 10.93 -16.63
C GLU A 77 8.13 10.11 -17.05
N VAL A 78 8.34 8.95 -16.40
CA VAL A 78 9.35 8.00 -16.83
C VAL A 78 8.71 7.13 -17.90
N GLU A 79 9.02 7.41 -19.17
CA GLU A 79 8.75 6.50 -20.28
C GLU A 79 9.50 5.18 -20.03
N VAL A 80 8.76 4.17 -19.56
CA VAL A 80 9.25 2.80 -19.47
C VAL A 80 9.42 2.29 -20.90
N ARG A 81 10.65 2.30 -21.41
CA ARG A 81 11.01 1.60 -22.63
C ARG A 81 11.11 0.11 -22.31
N GLU A 82 10.18 -0.65 -22.84
CA GLU A 82 10.31 -2.11 -22.92
C GLU A 82 11.44 -2.47 -23.88
N TYR A 83 12.29 -3.40 -23.45
CA TYR A 83 13.41 -3.97 -24.20
C TYR A 83 12.94 -5.04 -25.18
#